data_AF-A0A7Y5BYM1-F1
#
_entry.id   AF-A0A7Y5BYM1-F1
#
_cell.length_a   1.000
_cell.length_b   1.000
_cell.length_c   1.000
_cell.angle_alpha   90.00
_cell.angle_beta   90.00
_cell.angle_gamma   90.00
#
_symmetry.space_group_name_H-M   'P 1'
#
loop_
_entity.id
_entity.type
_entity.pdbx_description
1 polymer ?
#
loop_
_entity_poly.entity_id
_entity_poly.type
_entity_poly.pdbx_seq_one_letter_code
_entity_poly.pdbx_strand_id
1 'polypeptide(L)'
;NLVSGFLKNPKDKDLVLSALARSEKGFHDEPWRRFLDDLPIGMAIGRFPYTAHREDQRPFLFRPYLLEVPEPSDREIEQKLGGISL
;
A
#
# COMPACT_ATOMS: atom_id res chain seq x y z
N ASN A 1 2.83 9.39 -0.38
CA ASN A 1 3.45 8.22 0.31
C ASN A 1 2.49 7.07 0.26
N LEU A 2 3.00 5.85 0.16
CA LEU A 2 2.19 4.65 0.04
C LEU A 2 2.66 3.60 1.05
N VAL A 3 1.70 3.02 1.77
CA VAL A 3 1.87 1.77 2.51
C VAL A 3 0.71 0.87 2.12
N SER A 4 1.01 -0.33 1.61
CA SER A 4 0.00 -1.31 1.22
C SER A 4 0.32 -2.66 1.85
N GLY A 5 -0.66 -3.23 2.55
CA GLY A 5 -0.66 -4.63 2.95
C GLY A 5 -1.38 -5.50 1.93
N PHE A 6 -2.05 -6.54 2.42
CA PHE A 6 -2.88 -7.45 1.62
C PHE A 6 -4.14 -6.75 1.07
N LEU A 7 -4.40 -6.88 -0.23
CA LEU A 7 -5.53 -6.24 -0.92
C LEU A 7 -6.50 -7.29 -1.49
N LYS A 8 -7.78 -7.18 -1.14
CA LYS A 8 -8.83 -8.09 -1.65
C LYS A 8 -9.48 -7.60 -2.94
N ASN A 9 -9.69 -6.29 -3.07
CA ASN A 9 -10.43 -5.70 -4.17
C ASN A 9 -9.51 -5.45 -5.39
N PRO A 10 -9.86 -5.91 -6.59
CA PRO A 10 -9.12 -5.63 -7.81
C PRO A 10 -8.83 -4.14 -8.05
N LYS A 11 -9.82 -3.26 -7.80
CA LYS A 11 -9.65 -1.81 -8.04
C LYS A 11 -8.59 -1.19 -7.13
N ASP A 12 -8.47 -1.68 -5.90
CA ASP A 12 -7.47 -1.18 -4.95
C ASP A 12 -6.06 -1.60 -5.40
N LYS A 13 -5.92 -2.79 -5.99
CA LYS A 13 -4.66 -3.26 -6.57
C LYS A 13 -4.23 -2.37 -7.72
N ASP A 14 -5.15 -2.02 -8.61
CA ASP A 14 -4.86 -1.19 -9.77
C ASP A 14 -4.41 0.23 -9.31
N LEU A 15 -5.06 0.77 -8.27
CA LEU A 15 -4.64 2.03 -7.63
C LEU A 15 -3.23 1.93 -7.02
N VAL A 16 -2.93 0.85 -6.29
CA VAL A 16 -1.62 0.63 -5.67
C VAL A 16 -0.54 0.44 -6.73
N LEU A 17 -0.77 -0.32 -7.80
CA LEU A 17 0.18 -0.51 -8.90
C LEU A 17 0.51 0.82 -9.60
N SER A 18 -0.52 1.65 -9.84
CA SER A 18 -0.34 3.00 -10.36
C SER A 18 0.52 3.86 -9.42
N ALA A 19 0.26 3.80 -8.11
CA ALA A 19 1.06 4.50 -7.10
C ALA A 19 2.49 3.96 -6.96
N LEU A 20 2.76 2.72 -7.40
CA LEU A 20 4.09 2.14 -7.52
C LEU A 20 4.81 2.52 -8.83
N ALA A 21 4.20 3.37 -9.65
CA ALA A 21 4.67 3.72 -11.00
C ALA A 21 4.89 2.48 -11.88
N ARG A 22 4.02 1.47 -11.73
CA ARG A 22 3.90 0.28 -12.58
C ARG A 22 2.69 0.44 -13.48
N SER A 23 2.79 -0.01 -14.73
CA SER A 23 1.72 0.14 -15.73
C SER A 23 0.74 -1.01 -15.62
N GLU A 24 -0.55 -0.70 -15.49
CA GLU A 24 -1.61 -1.70 -15.60
C GLU A 24 -1.79 -2.20 -17.05
N LYS A 25 -1.34 -1.41 -18.04
CA LYS A 25 -1.47 -1.71 -19.47
C LYS A 25 -0.13 -2.15 -20.04
N GLY A 26 0.17 -3.44 -19.88
CA GLY A 26 1.31 -4.10 -20.49
C GLY A 26 1.63 -5.42 -19.78
N PHE A 27 1.98 -6.46 -20.53
CA PHE A 27 2.36 -7.79 -20.00
C PHE A 27 3.55 -7.78 -19.02
N HIS A 28 4.16 -6.62 -18.77
CA HIS A 28 5.37 -6.47 -17.97
C HIS A 28 5.12 -6.46 -16.45
N ASP A 29 3.92 -6.05 -16.01
CA ASP A 29 3.63 -5.80 -14.60
C ASP A 29 2.68 -6.83 -13.96
N GLU A 30 2.29 -7.85 -14.73
CA GLU A 30 1.55 -9.03 -14.23
C GLU A 30 2.25 -9.72 -13.01
N PRO A 31 3.59 -9.85 -12.96
CA PRO A 31 4.28 -10.35 -11.76
C PRO A 31 4.05 -9.49 -10.52
N TRP A 32 3.91 -8.16 -10.67
CA TRP A 32 3.62 -7.27 -9.55
C TRP A 32 2.20 -7.45 -9.03
N ARG A 33 1.24 -7.68 -9.94
CA ARG A 33 -0.13 -7.99 -9.55
C ARG A 33 -0.21 -9.28 -8.74
N ARG A 34 0.47 -10.34 -9.21
CA ARG A 34 0.56 -11.61 -8.49
C ARG A 34 1.27 -11.46 -7.14
N PHE A 35 2.30 -10.63 -7.07
CA PHE A 35 3.00 -10.36 -5.82
C PHE A 35 2.12 -9.64 -4.79
N LEU A 36 1.28 -8.69 -5.22
CA LEU A 36 0.30 -8.04 -4.33
C LEU A 36 -0.78 -9.02 -3.85
N ASP A 37 -1.17 -9.96 -4.71
CA ASP A 37 -2.18 -10.99 -4.40
C ASP A 37 -1.66 -12.03 -3.40
N ASP A 38 -0.37 -12.36 -3.49
CA ASP A 38 0.30 -13.35 -2.66
C ASP A 38 1.17 -12.71 -1.56
N LEU A 39 0.84 -11.48 -1.15
CA LEU A 39 1.61 -10.79 -0.12
C LEU A 39 1.49 -11.56 1.22
N PRO A 40 2.59 -12.02 1.83
CA PRO A 40 2.51 -12.82 3.04
C PRO A 40 1.90 -12.03 4.20
N ILE A 41 1.22 -12.75 5.11
CA ILE A 41 0.63 -12.15 6.32
C ILE A 41 1.70 -11.40 7.12
N GLY A 42 1.38 -10.15 7.48
CA GLY A 42 2.27 -9.27 8.23
C GLY A 42 3.39 -8.64 7.41
N MET A 43 3.37 -8.74 6.08
CA MET A 43 4.25 -7.98 5.18
C MET A 43 3.51 -6.77 4.60
N ALA A 44 4.26 -5.72 4.27
CA ALA A 44 3.74 -4.53 3.61
C ALA A 44 4.75 -3.99 2.59
N ILE A 45 4.23 -3.33 1.56
CA ILE A 45 5.01 -2.55 0.59
C ILE A 45 4.98 -1.09 0.99
N GLY A 46 6.14 -0.46 1.08
CA GLY A 46 6.31 0.96 1.36
C GLY A 46 6.91 1.71 0.18
N ARG A 47 6.45 2.93 -0.07
CA ARG A 47 7.08 3.88 -0.99
C ARG A 47 7.00 5.30 -0.43
N PHE A 48 8.17 5.88 -0.18
CA PHE A 48 8.33 7.17 0.49
C PHE A 48 9.25 8.09 -0.32
N PRO A 49 8.75 8.75 -1.39
CA PRO A 49 9.58 9.54 -2.29
C PRO A 49 9.89 10.94 -1.71
N TYR A 50 10.53 10.99 -0.54
CA TYR A 50 10.94 12.23 0.13
C TYR A 50 12.34 12.71 -0.25
N THR A 51 12.87 12.21 -1.36
CA THR A 51 14.25 12.37 -1.81
C THR A 51 14.25 12.75 -3.28
N ALA A 52 15.23 13.54 -3.73
CA ALA A 52 15.40 13.91 -5.12
C ALA A 52 15.99 12.77 -5.98
N HIS A 53 16.58 11.76 -5.35
CA HIS A 53 17.24 10.64 -5.99
C HIS A 53 16.24 9.54 -6.33
N ARG A 54 16.08 9.21 -7.62
CA ARG A 54 15.04 8.27 -8.11
C ARG A 54 15.25 6.85 -7.57
N GLU A 55 16.49 6.46 -7.38
CA GLU A 55 16.93 5.19 -6.81
C GLU A 55 16.37 4.96 -5.40
N ASP A 56 16.26 6.02 -4.61
CA ASP A 56 15.76 5.99 -3.24
C ASP A 56 14.23 6.10 -3.16
N GLN A 57 13.56 6.40 -4.28
CA GLN A 57 12.10 6.47 -4.39
C GLN A 57 11.46 5.11 -4.76
N ARG A 58 12.26 4.04 -4.82
CA ARG A 58 11.80 2.70 -5.18
C ARG A 58 10.94 2.11 -4.06
N PRO A 59 9.95 1.27 -4.41
CA PRO A 59 9.22 0.55 -3.40
C PRO A 59 10.09 -0.52 -2.75
N PHE A 60 9.82 -0.79 -1.49
CA PHE A 60 10.48 -1.82 -0.72
C PHE A 60 9.45 -2.65 0.06
N LEU A 61 9.79 -3.92 0.24
CA LEU A 61 9.03 -4.86 1.05
C LEU A 61 9.59 -4.84 2.48
N PHE A 62 8.73 -4.75 3.47
CA PHE A 62 9.12 -4.78 4.88
C PHE A 62 8.07 -5.49 5.74
N ARG A 63 8.47 -5.91 6.93
CA ARG A 63 7.56 -6.42 7.97
C ARG A 63 7.30 -5.29 8.97
N PRO A 64 6.12 -4.64 8.96
CA PRO A 64 5.77 -3.70 10.01
C PRO A 64 5.73 -4.40 11.37
N TYR A 65 5.93 -3.62 12.44
CA TYR A 65 5.70 -4.10 13.80
C TYR A 65 4.19 -4.21 14.04
N LEU A 66 3.70 -5.45 14.25
CA LEU A 66 2.29 -5.71 14.53
C LEU A 66 2.02 -5.41 15.99
N LEU A 67 1.06 -4.51 16.23
CA LEU A 67 0.61 -4.16 17.58
C LEU A 67 -0.56 -5.06 17.97
N GLU A 68 -0.47 -5.68 19.14
CA GLU A 68 -1.57 -6.43 19.76
C GLU A 68 -2.50 -5.45 20.47
N VAL A 69 -3.20 -4.63 19.68
CA VAL A 69 -4.16 -3.64 20.16
C VAL A 69 -5.46 -3.76 19.36
N PRO A 70 -6.62 -3.41 19.95
CA PRO A 70 -7.86 -3.35 19.20
C PRO A 70 -7.74 -2.43 17.99
N GLU A 71 -8.24 -2.88 16.84
CA GLU A 71 -8.37 -2.02 15.66
C GLU A 71 -9.35 -0.88 15.98
N PRO A 72 -8.98 0.38 15.71
CA PRO A 72 -9.86 1.50 16.00
C PRO A 72 -11.10 1.43 15.11
N SER A 73 -12.26 1.71 15.69
CA SER A 73 -13.50 1.89 14.95
C SER A 73 -13.47 3.15 14.08
N ASP A 74 -14.28 3.19 13.02
CA ASP A 74 -14.44 4.37 12.16
C ASP A 74 -14.73 5.64 12.98
N ARG A 75 -15.55 5.53 14.03
CA ARG A 75 -15.86 6.64 14.94
C ARG A 75 -14.63 7.13 15.71
N GLU A 76 -13.80 6.23 16.21
CA GLU A 76 -12.56 6.60 16.92
C GLU A 76 -11.54 7.22 15.97
N ILE A 77 -11.49 6.76 14.72
CA ILE A 77 -10.65 7.35 13.66
C ILE A 77 -11.12 8.77 13.38
N GLU A 78 -12.42 8.97 13.15
CA GLU A 78 -13.01 10.29 12.87
C GLU A 78 -12.78 11.28 14.03
N GLN A 79 -12.94 10.83 15.28
CA GLN A 79 -12.69 11.68 16.45
C GLN A 79 -11.22 12.12 16.58
N LYS A 80 -10.26 11.29 16.15
CA LYS A 80 -8.82 11.59 16.27
C LYS A 80 -8.25 12.34 15.07
N LEU A 81 -8.65 11.96 13.86
CA LEU A 81 -8.07 12.45 12.61
C LEU A 81 -8.98 13.43 11.85
N GLY A 82 -10.27 13.51 12.22
CA GLY A 82 -11.31 14.21 11.46
C GLY A 82 -11.95 13.34 10.39
N GLY A 83 -13.16 13.70 9.98
CA GLY A 83 -13.88 13.08 8.87
C GLY A 83 -13.60 13.79 7.53
N ILE A 84 -13.64 13.04 6.43
CA ILE A 84 -13.60 13.61 5.07
C ILE A 84 -15.02 13.55 4.50
N SER A 85 -15.62 14.70 4.18
CA SER A 85 -16.84 14.73 3.36
C SER A 85 -16.44 14.73 1.89
N LEU A 86 -16.93 13.74 1.13
CA LEU A 86 -16.83 13.69 -0.33
C LEU A 86 -17.96 14.47 -0.99
#